data_AF-A0A0C2XUF0-F1
#
_entry.id   AF-A0A0C2XUF0-F1
#
_cell.length_a   1.000
_cell.length_b   1.000
_cell.length_c   1.000
_cell.angle_alpha   90.00
_cell.angle_beta   90.00
_cell.angle_gamma   90.00
#
_symmetry.space_group_name_H-M   'P 1'
#
loop_
_entity.id
_entity.type
_entity.pdbx_description
1 polymer ?
#
loop_
_entity_poly.entity_id
_entity_poly.type
_entity_poly.pdbx_seq_one_letter_code
_entity_poly.pdbx_strand_id
1 'polypeptide(L)'
;MDFDEDPIDSIYTSPEPPAQVASSSTSASAEGFGRPIPRTHGSRVSKAQKSLTFKGKNANPTRSLPRRPRRATVTNAESKVPDWTVQRMRGKCPPFNGNSGWIHDHSNRRIYTYGGLPPGSRAEIPTSDFYVCDTTTMEWKNITNSFKFRDAYNPFSRDPRHQKLNPLPQLTEPACAIVYIDNRSLLIIFGGYDIDAETASSKIIVVDLDHLEWWYVQLELEGQDVEARIEPAIAFINGKLYVFGGYRKLDYRDPQPFNSYSIGEFQQDGRWHWSVRDQPYSNIVPQGHLFGRAIPVYNGAKLLLTPGRVCSQHGGIQFKEDNLFYYHIANKRFQLVDITGDLPTDVLWYEIIPALQPACTPSPVERGRPRKAPSNSPSTTNTTVAVTQPTPSTSSSPSLIVCAWIPIRDDEAAPELWQLFLTPDERIDRLNIAQQVFELNYDIQWFMSVDGKMRLIGYDDGRSGDMDTSDGEQDPNDWKMDRGAKWNVFLDVPIPNAN
;
A
#
# COMPACT_ATOMS: atom_id res chain seq x y z
N MET A 1 7.84 -37.59 -64.64
CA MET A 1 7.85 -36.17 -64.24
C MET A 1 8.44 -36.16 -62.87
N ASP A 2 9.74 -35.96 -62.89
CA ASP A 2 10.67 -35.98 -61.77
C ASP A 2 10.33 -34.86 -60.78
N PHE A 3 10.43 -35.16 -59.49
CA PHE A 3 10.88 -34.18 -58.52
C PHE A 3 11.92 -34.88 -57.65
N ASP A 4 13.16 -34.45 -57.88
CA ASP A 4 14.35 -34.83 -57.16
C ASP A 4 14.25 -34.43 -55.67
N GLU A 5 14.61 -35.38 -54.81
CA GLU A 5 14.92 -35.15 -53.40
C GLU A 5 16.40 -34.79 -53.28
N ASP A 6 16.71 -33.56 -52.90
CA ASP A 6 18.03 -33.16 -52.41
C ASP A 6 18.12 -33.37 -50.88
N PRO A 7 19.14 -34.08 -50.36
CA PRO A 7 19.43 -34.12 -48.95
C PRO A 7 20.39 -32.98 -48.57
N ILE A 8 19.96 -32.10 -47.66
CA ILE A 8 20.85 -31.14 -47.00
C ILE A 8 21.43 -31.80 -45.75
N ASP A 9 22.65 -32.32 -45.88
CA ASP A 9 23.57 -32.51 -44.78
C ASP A 9 23.98 -31.13 -44.22
N SER A 10 23.61 -30.83 -42.98
CA SER A 10 24.25 -29.77 -42.21
C SER A 10 24.78 -30.34 -40.90
N ILE A 11 26.10 -30.49 -40.90
CA ILE A 11 26.95 -30.86 -39.77
C ILE A 11 26.95 -29.69 -38.80
N TYR A 12 26.25 -29.83 -37.66
CA TYR A 12 26.48 -29.00 -36.48
C TYR A 12 27.46 -29.73 -35.57
N THR A 13 28.73 -29.37 -35.67
CA THR A 13 29.76 -29.73 -34.68
C THR A 13 29.65 -28.78 -33.49
N SER A 14 29.25 -29.33 -32.34
CA SER A 14 29.36 -28.67 -31.03
C SER A 14 30.83 -28.43 -30.67
N PRO A 15 31.21 -27.25 -30.15
CA PRO A 15 32.53 -27.08 -29.56
C PRO A 15 32.56 -27.68 -28.15
N GLU A 16 33.49 -28.61 -27.93
CA GLU A 16 33.88 -29.11 -26.61
C GLU A 16 34.38 -27.96 -25.70
N PRO A 17 34.12 -28.03 -24.38
CA PRO A 17 34.69 -27.10 -23.42
C PRO A 17 36.18 -27.43 -23.14
N PRO A 18 37.05 -26.43 -22.93
CA PRO A 18 38.45 -26.68 -22.64
C PRO A 18 38.65 -27.28 -21.25
N ALA A 19 39.54 -28.27 -21.22
CA ALA A 19 39.94 -29.06 -20.08
C ALA A 19 40.55 -28.24 -18.93
N GLN A 20 40.23 -28.69 -17.72
CA GLN A 20 40.77 -28.25 -16.45
C GLN A 20 42.27 -28.52 -16.35
N VAL A 21 43.04 -27.51 -15.94
CA VAL A 21 44.42 -27.67 -15.48
C VAL A 21 44.41 -27.80 -13.96
N ALA A 22 44.95 -28.92 -13.48
CA ALA A 22 45.16 -29.23 -12.09
C ALA A 22 46.31 -28.41 -11.48
N SER A 23 46.18 -28.02 -10.21
CA SER A 23 47.33 -27.76 -9.34
C SER A 23 47.04 -28.19 -7.91
N SER A 24 47.66 -29.32 -7.56
CA SER A 24 48.29 -29.69 -6.28
C SER A 24 47.55 -29.47 -4.97
N SER A 25 47.21 -30.63 -4.41
CA SER A 25 47.02 -30.97 -3.00
C SER A 25 48.13 -30.50 -2.05
N THR A 26 47.72 -30.04 -0.87
CA THR A 26 48.39 -30.36 0.40
C THR A 26 47.34 -30.73 1.45
N SER A 27 47.54 -31.92 2.00
CA SER A 27 46.77 -32.59 3.04
C SER A 27 47.00 -32.01 4.43
N ALA A 28 45.94 -31.92 5.23
CA ALA A 28 46.00 -32.22 6.66
C ALA A 28 44.60 -32.56 7.22
N SER A 29 44.54 -33.75 7.81
CA SER A 29 43.46 -34.40 8.54
C SER A 29 43.27 -33.88 9.97
N ALA A 30 42.03 -33.95 10.49
CA ALA A 30 41.62 -34.32 11.88
C ALA A 30 40.21 -33.73 12.14
N GLU A 31 39.16 -34.53 12.29
CA GLU A 31 38.66 -35.09 13.57
C GLU A 31 38.28 -34.05 14.65
N GLY A 32 37.00 -34.07 15.04
CA GLY A 32 36.64 -34.24 16.46
C GLY A 32 36.19 -33.03 17.30
N PHE A 33 34.94 -33.15 17.80
CA PHE A 33 34.44 -32.68 19.11
C PHE A 33 34.18 -31.17 19.37
N GLY A 34 32.90 -30.82 19.43
CA GLY A 34 32.18 -30.66 20.71
C GLY A 34 32.57 -29.55 21.71
N ARG A 35 31.74 -28.48 21.73
CA ARG A 35 31.37 -27.57 22.87
C ARG A 35 32.48 -26.67 23.46
N PRO A 36 32.13 -25.67 24.31
CA PRO A 36 31.16 -24.58 24.18
C PRO A 36 31.80 -23.18 24.36
N ILE A 37 31.15 -22.13 23.88
CA ILE A 37 31.61 -20.72 24.03
C ILE A 37 31.29 -20.23 25.47
N PRO A 38 32.23 -19.53 26.14
CA PRO A 38 32.11 -19.20 27.55
C PRO A 38 31.18 -18.00 27.81
N ARG A 39 30.37 -18.15 28.88
CA ARG A 39 29.73 -17.05 29.59
C ARG A 39 30.80 -16.17 30.24
N THR A 40 30.84 -14.88 29.89
CA THR A 40 31.51 -13.85 30.69
C THR A 40 30.48 -13.14 31.56
N HIS A 41 30.55 -13.41 32.86
CA HIS A 41 29.92 -12.62 33.90
C HIS A 41 30.85 -11.48 34.31
N GLY A 42 30.27 -10.29 34.49
CA GLY A 42 30.66 -9.38 35.57
C GLY A 42 31.46 -8.14 35.16
N SER A 43 30.77 -7.01 35.06
CA SER A 43 31.29 -5.78 35.65
C SER A 43 30.14 -4.96 36.24
N ARG A 44 30.05 -4.99 37.56
CA ARG A 44 29.22 -4.11 38.39
C ARG A 44 29.80 -2.69 38.29
N VAL A 45 29.06 -1.78 37.68
CA VAL A 45 29.29 -0.33 37.86
C VAL A 45 28.32 0.15 38.94
N SER A 46 28.88 0.44 40.11
CA SER A 46 28.21 1.13 41.20
C SER A 46 27.99 2.60 40.83
N LYS A 47 26.72 3.00 40.65
CA LYS A 47 26.37 4.43 40.67
C LYS A 47 25.97 4.82 42.09
N ALA A 48 26.88 5.54 42.74
CA ALA A 48 26.64 6.22 44.01
C ALA A 48 25.63 7.36 43.80
N GLN A 49 24.48 7.24 44.44
CA GLN A 49 23.45 8.26 44.50
C GLN A 49 23.77 9.19 45.69
N LYS A 50 24.48 10.29 45.43
CA LYS A 50 24.69 11.36 46.42
C LYS A 50 23.43 12.21 46.52
N SER A 51 22.73 12.12 47.64
CA SER A 51 21.71 13.08 48.03
C SER A 51 22.39 14.40 48.42
N LEU A 52 22.14 15.46 47.66
CA LEU A 52 22.48 16.83 48.02
C LEU A 52 21.21 17.52 48.52
N THR A 53 21.09 17.58 49.85
CA THR A 53 20.11 18.40 50.58
C THR A 53 20.53 19.86 50.47
N PHE A 54 19.82 20.63 49.64
CA PHE A 54 19.94 22.09 49.61
C PHE A 54 18.84 22.71 50.47
N LYS A 55 19.20 23.15 51.69
CA LYS A 55 18.38 24.06 52.50
C LYS A 55 18.66 25.48 52.05
N GLY A 56 17.73 26.07 51.30
CA GLY A 56 17.71 27.49 50.97
C GLY A 56 16.40 28.12 51.41
N LYS A 57 16.39 28.74 52.60
CA LYS A 57 15.34 29.68 53.02
C LYS A 57 15.56 30.97 52.24
N ASN A 58 14.57 31.42 51.47
CA ASN A 58 14.40 32.82 51.13
C ASN A 58 12.90 33.12 50.94
N ALA A 59 12.36 33.86 51.89
CA ALA A 59 11.04 34.47 51.80
C ALA A 59 11.13 35.64 50.82
N ASN A 60 10.22 35.68 49.84
CA ASN A 60 9.99 36.86 49.02
C ASN A 60 8.48 37.15 48.94
N PRO A 61 8.09 38.44 48.93
CA PRO A 61 6.74 38.87 49.18
C PRO A 61 5.81 38.66 47.97
N THR A 62 4.58 38.30 48.28
CA THR A 62 3.44 38.08 47.39
C THR A 62 3.13 39.35 46.59
N ARG A 63 3.50 39.34 45.29
CA ARG A 63 3.04 40.34 44.31
C ARG A 63 1.86 39.74 43.56
N SER A 64 0.67 40.27 43.81
CA SER A 64 -0.59 39.88 43.18
C SER A 64 -0.53 40.04 41.66
N LEU A 65 -0.63 38.93 40.93
CA LEU A 65 -0.79 38.92 39.48
C LEU A 65 -2.23 39.33 39.10
N PRO A 66 -2.42 40.07 37.99
CA PRO A 66 -3.75 40.44 37.51
C PRO A 66 -4.56 39.20 37.12
N ARG A 67 -5.80 39.15 37.62
CA ARG A 67 -6.80 38.12 37.31
C ARG A 67 -6.96 38.01 35.78
N ARG A 68 -6.56 36.86 35.23
CA ARG A 68 -6.95 36.43 33.87
C ARG A 68 -8.48 36.48 33.74
N PRO A 69 -9.04 36.99 32.64
CA PRO A 69 -10.47 36.91 32.39
C PRO A 69 -10.90 35.44 32.42
N ARG A 70 -11.96 35.16 33.20
CA ARG A 70 -12.63 33.85 33.25
C ARG A 70 -13.01 33.48 31.82
N ARG A 71 -12.32 32.48 31.25
CA ARG A 71 -12.71 31.80 30.01
C ARG A 71 -14.14 31.31 30.26
N ALA A 72 -15.09 31.80 29.46
CA ALA A 72 -16.47 31.37 29.55
C ALA A 72 -16.50 29.84 29.49
N THR A 73 -17.08 29.21 30.51
CA THR A 73 -17.36 27.79 30.52
C THR A 73 -18.34 27.56 29.39
N VAL A 74 -17.83 27.09 28.24
CA VAL A 74 -18.67 26.56 27.18
C VAL A 74 -19.39 25.38 27.82
N THR A 75 -20.66 25.58 28.15
CA THR A 75 -21.55 24.50 28.54
C THR A 75 -21.59 23.57 27.34
N ASN A 76 -20.90 22.43 27.45
CA ASN A 76 -20.96 21.34 26.48
C ASN A 76 -22.43 21.01 26.29
N ALA A 77 -23.01 21.48 25.18
CA ALA A 77 -24.23 20.91 24.67
C ALA A 77 -23.94 19.41 24.55
N GLU A 78 -24.77 18.57 25.16
CA GLU A 78 -24.72 17.12 25.00
C GLU A 78 -24.87 16.84 23.51
N SER A 79 -23.73 16.76 22.81
CA SER A 79 -23.65 16.32 21.44
C SER A 79 -24.14 14.89 21.45
N LYS A 80 -25.38 14.67 21.02
CA LYS A 80 -25.90 13.33 20.77
C LYS A 80 -24.87 12.62 19.89
N VAL A 81 -24.20 11.62 20.46
CA VAL A 81 -23.26 10.79 19.72
C VAL A 81 -24.02 10.25 18.51
N PRO A 82 -23.52 10.47 17.28
CA PRO A 82 -24.18 9.94 16.09
C PRO A 82 -24.37 8.43 16.26
N ASP A 83 -25.54 7.93 15.88
CA ASP A 83 -25.90 6.52 16.00
C ASP A 83 -25.08 5.71 14.98
N TRP A 84 -23.88 5.29 15.40
CA TRP A 84 -22.94 4.52 14.59
C TRP A 84 -23.29 3.05 14.67
N THR A 85 -23.93 2.54 13.61
CA THR A 85 -24.29 1.13 13.51
C THR A 85 -23.25 0.36 12.71
N VAL A 86 -22.60 -0.61 13.36
CA VAL A 86 -21.73 -1.59 12.70
C VAL A 86 -22.58 -2.63 11.97
N GLN A 87 -22.21 -2.93 10.74
CA GLN A 87 -22.91 -3.84 9.85
C GLN A 87 -22.06 -5.06 9.52
N ARG A 88 -22.68 -6.21 9.26
CA ARG A 88 -21.97 -7.44 8.88
C ARG A 88 -21.77 -7.53 7.37
N MET A 89 -20.57 -7.90 6.97
CA MET A 89 -20.23 -8.28 5.60
C MET A 89 -20.73 -9.69 5.29
N ARG A 90 -20.85 -10.02 4.01
CA ARG A 90 -21.37 -11.31 3.53
C ARG A 90 -20.31 -12.08 2.72
N GLY A 91 -20.58 -13.36 2.48
CA GLY A 91 -19.75 -14.19 1.60
C GLY A 91 -18.47 -14.73 2.24
N LYS A 92 -17.47 -15.03 1.41
CA LYS A 92 -16.19 -15.65 1.82
C LYS A 92 -15.19 -14.57 2.21
N CYS A 93 -15.32 -14.05 3.43
CA CYS A 93 -14.46 -13.00 3.95
C CYS A 93 -12.98 -13.46 4.02
N PRO A 94 -12.02 -12.62 3.59
CA PRO A 94 -10.60 -12.94 3.65
C PRO A 94 -10.14 -13.07 5.12
N PRO A 95 -9.08 -13.86 5.37
CA PRO A 95 -8.42 -13.84 6.67
C PRO A 95 -7.80 -12.47 6.93
N PHE A 96 -7.81 -12.06 8.19
CA PHE A 96 -7.08 -10.87 8.62
C PHE A 96 -5.58 -11.15 8.61
N ASN A 97 -4.82 -10.31 7.90
CA ASN A 97 -3.37 -10.28 8.00
C ASN A 97 -2.83 -8.94 7.43
N GLY A 98 -1.76 -8.42 8.03
CA GLY A 98 -1.07 -7.21 7.54
C GLY A 98 -0.14 -7.47 6.34
N ASN A 99 0.04 -8.73 5.94
CA ASN A 99 1.01 -9.15 4.92
C ASN A 99 0.39 -9.25 3.51
N SER A 100 -0.88 -8.90 3.37
CA SER A 100 -1.60 -8.92 2.09
C SER A 100 -1.52 -7.57 1.38
N GLY A 101 -1.51 -7.62 0.06
CA GLY A 101 -1.72 -6.44 -0.78
C GLY A 101 -3.20 -6.10 -0.86
N TRP A 102 -3.54 -4.83 -0.67
CA TRP A 102 -4.91 -4.32 -0.74
C TRP A 102 -5.02 -3.25 -1.82
N ILE A 103 -6.12 -3.27 -2.57
CA ILE A 103 -6.34 -2.29 -3.62
C ILE A 103 -7.82 -1.98 -3.78
N HIS A 104 -8.13 -0.70 -3.95
CA HIS A 104 -9.47 -0.21 -4.22
C HIS A 104 -9.63 0.11 -5.71
N ASP A 105 -10.53 -0.63 -6.36
CA ASP A 105 -11.04 -0.34 -7.71
C ASP A 105 -12.28 0.56 -7.60
N HIS A 106 -12.06 1.87 -7.49
CA HIS A 106 -13.16 2.83 -7.40
C HIS A 106 -14.09 2.78 -8.62
N SER A 107 -13.54 2.57 -9.82
CA SER A 107 -14.32 2.61 -11.07
C SER A 107 -15.29 1.43 -11.17
N ASN A 108 -14.89 0.23 -10.71
CA ASN A 108 -15.73 -0.96 -10.72
C ASN A 108 -16.41 -1.25 -9.38
N ARG A 109 -16.25 -0.36 -8.38
CA ARG A 109 -16.81 -0.52 -7.03
C ARG A 109 -16.41 -1.84 -6.39
N ARG A 110 -15.12 -2.14 -6.47
CA ARG A 110 -14.54 -3.38 -5.97
C ARG A 110 -13.33 -3.14 -5.12
N ILE A 111 -13.09 -4.10 -4.25
CA ILE A 111 -11.85 -4.22 -3.50
C ILE A 111 -11.23 -5.54 -3.85
N TYR A 112 -9.91 -5.55 -3.96
CA TYR A 112 -9.16 -6.78 -4.10
C TYR A 112 -8.13 -6.91 -2.98
N THR A 113 -7.90 -8.16 -2.60
CA THR A 113 -6.92 -8.56 -1.59
C THR A 113 -6.11 -9.69 -2.18
N TYR A 114 -4.80 -9.64 -1.98
CA TYR A 114 -3.88 -10.62 -2.51
C TYR A 114 -2.88 -11.06 -1.45
N GLY A 115 -2.71 -12.37 -1.31
CA GLY A 115 -1.73 -13.00 -0.46
C GLY A 115 -2.08 -12.92 1.02
N GLY A 116 -1.06 -12.68 1.85
CA GLY A 116 -1.20 -12.67 3.30
C GLY A 116 -1.07 -14.04 3.95
N LEU A 117 -1.17 -14.12 5.28
CA LEU A 117 -1.00 -15.36 6.04
C LEU A 117 -2.30 -16.16 6.18
N PRO A 118 -2.25 -17.50 6.11
CA PRO A 118 -3.38 -18.33 6.47
C PRO A 118 -3.71 -18.17 7.96
N PRO A 119 -5.00 -18.18 8.34
CA PRO A 119 -5.39 -18.07 9.73
C PRO A 119 -4.77 -19.22 10.55
N GLY A 120 -4.03 -18.84 11.60
CA GLY A 120 -3.39 -19.77 12.53
C GLY A 120 -2.11 -20.43 12.05
N SER A 121 -1.60 -20.05 10.87
CA SER A 121 -0.31 -20.51 10.39
C SER A 121 0.82 -20.00 11.30
N ARG A 122 1.50 -20.92 11.98
CA ARG A 122 2.73 -20.61 12.75
C ARG A 122 3.95 -20.46 11.88
N ALA A 123 3.90 -20.98 10.65
CA ALA A 123 5.03 -20.99 9.74
C ALA A 123 5.24 -19.63 9.04
N GLU A 124 4.30 -18.68 9.21
CA GLU A 124 4.32 -17.37 8.55
C GLU A 124 4.50 -17.45 7.02
N ILE A 125 4.07 -18.58 6.43
CA ILE A 125 4.10 -18.80 4.99
C ILE A 125 2.98 -17.98 4.34
N PRO A 126 3.28 -17.04 3.43
CA PRO A 126 2.25 -16.31 2.70
C PRO A 126 1.44 -17.25 1.80
N THR A 127 0.18 -16.90 1.58
CA THR A 127 -0.69 -17.55 0.60
C THR A 127 -0.59 -16.84 -0.74
N SER A 128 -1.17 -17.46 -1.76
CA SER A 128 -1.49 -16.82 -3.04
C SER A 128 -2.99 -16.52 -3.15
N ASP A 129 -3.67 -16.42 -2.01
CA ASP A 129 -5.11 -16.21 -1.98
C ASP A 129 -5.49 -14.88 -2.61
N PHE A 130 -6.65 -14.87 -3.27
CA PHE A 130 -7.16 -13.68 -3.94
C PHE A 130 -8.66 -13.53 -3.67
N TYR A 131 -9.03 -12.42 -3.04
CA TYR A 131 -10.41 -12.12 -2.69
C TYR A 131 -10.88 -10.85 -3.40
N VAL A 132 -12.17 -10.79 -3.68
CA VAL A 132 -12.85 -9.60 -4.19
C VAL A 132 -14.08 -9.27 -3.35
N CYS A 133 -14.24 -8.01 -2.95
CA CYS A 133 -15.45 -7.49 -2.33
C CYS A 133 -16.18 -6.59 -3.31
N ASP A 134 -17.50 -6.79 -3.47
CA ASP A 134 -18.38 -5.79 -4.06
C ASP A 134 -18.69 -4.72 -3.01
N THR A 135 -18.30 -3.46 -3.26
CA THR A 135 -18.43 -2.39 -2.25
C THR A 135 -19.85 -1.87 -2.08
N THR A 136 -20.76 -2.24 -2.98
CA THR A 136 -22.19 -1.91 -2.89
C THR A 136 -22.91 -2.92 -2.00
N THR A 137 -22.67 -4.21 -2.21
CA THR A 137 -23.37 -5.30 -1.48
C THR A 137 -22.63 -5.76 -0.24
N MET A 138 -21.34 -5.39 -0.11
CA MET A 138 -20.41 -5.83 0.93
C MET A 138 -20.28 -7.35 1.00
N GLU A 139 -20.31 -7.99 -0.17
CA GLU A 139 -20.17 -9.43 -0.34
C GLU A 139 -18.77 -9.79 -0.86
N TRP A 140 -18.07 -10.62 -0.10
CA TRP A 140 -16.77 -11.17 -0.46
C TRP A 140 -16.87 -12.48 -1.25
N LYS A 141 -15.98 -12.62 -2.23
CA LYS A 141 -15.77 -13.86 -3.01
C LYS A 141 -14.28 -14.21 -3.00
N ASN A 142 -13.97 -15.47 -2.71
CA ASN A 142 -12.64 -16.03 -2.95
C ASN A 142 -12.57 -16.46 -4.43
N ILE A 143 -11.65 -15.87 -5.17
CA ILE A 143 -11.40 -16.14 -6.59
C ILE A 143 -10.01 -16.73 -6.85
N THR A 144 -9.29 -17.16 -5.81
CA THR A 144 -7.93 -17.73 -5.89
C THR A 144 -7.80 -18.78 -7.01
N ASN A 145 -8.70 -19.76 -7.05
CA ASN A 145 -8.65 -20.88 -7.99
C ASN A 145 -9.26 -20.58 -9.36
N SER A 146 -9.69 -19.33 -9.61
CA SER A 146 -10.29 -18.93 -10.88
C SER A 146 -9.25 -18.41 -11.88
N PHE A 147 -8.03 -18.13 -11.40
CA PHE A 147 -6.96 -17.57 -12.20
C PHE A 147 -6.28 -18.60 -13.11
N LYS A 148 -5.94 -18.16 -14.32
CA LYS A 148 -5.12 -18.92 -15.28
C LYS A 148 -3.83 -18.17 -15.57
N PHE A 149 -2.71 -18.88 -15.52
CA PHE A 149 -1.45 -18.36 -15.99
C PHE A 149 -1.37 -18.43 -17.50
N ARG A 150 -0.72 -17.42 -18.08
CA ARG A 150 -0.38 -17.37 -19.50
C ARG A 150 1.05 -16.87 -19.67
N ASP A 151 1.67 -17.23 -20.79
CA ASP A 151 2.98 -16.70 -21.16
C ASP A 151 2.92 -15.18 -21.37
N ALA A 152 4.05 -14.51 -21.12
CA ALA A 152 4.17 -13.07 -21.29
C ALA A 152 3.87 -12.69 -22.75
N TYR A 153 2.95 -11.75 -22.94
CA TYR A 153 2.41 -11.49 -24.26
C TYR A 153 1.77 -10.10 -24.34
N ASN A 154 1.58 -9.60 -25.57
CA ASN A 154 0.78 -8.41 -25.82
C ASN A 154 -0.68 -8.66 -25.33
N PRO A 155 -1.14 -7.98 -24.27
CA PRO A 155 -2.46 -8.24 -23.68
C PRO A 155 -3.64 -7.98 -24.64
N PHE A 156 -3.40 -7.31 -25.77
CA PHE A 156 -4.41 -6.92 -26.76
C PHE A 156 -4.47 -7.81 -27.99
N SER A 157 -3.53 -8.73 -28.16
CA SER A 157 -3.58 -9.55 -29.35
C SER A 157 -4.68 -10.61 -29.26
N ARG A 158 -5.05 -11.12 -30.43
CA ARG A 158 -6.15 -12.07 -30.62
C ARG A 158 -5.69 -13.52 -30.71
N ASP A 159 -4.39 -13.78 -30.64
CA ASP A 159 -3.89 -15.14 -30.84
C ASP A 159 -4.32 -16.07 -29.70
N PRO A 160 -4.54 -17.35 -29.99
CA PRO A 160 -4.89 -18.35 -28.98
C PRO A 160 -3.81 -18.41 -27.89
N ARG A 161 -4.25 -18.36 -26.63
CA ARG A 161 -3.37 -18.34 -25.44
C ARG A 161 -3.06 -19.76 -24.97
N HIS A 162 -1.78 -20.09 -24.75
CA HIS A 162 -1.42 -21.25 -23.94
C HIS A 162 -1.75 -20.94 -22.47
N GLN A 163 -2.91 -21.40 -22.02
CA GLN A 163 -3.36 -21.23 -20.65
C GLN A 163 -3.00 -22.46 -19.81
N LYS A 164 -2.43 -22.25 -18.64
CA LYS A 164 -2.20 -23.28 -17.64
C LYS A 164 -2.84 -22.86 -16.32
N LEU A 165 -3.44 -23.81 -15.61
CA LEU A 165 -3.84 -23.58 -14.22
C LEU A 165 -2.56 -23.49 -13.40
N ASN A 166 -2.23 -22.28 -12.93
CA ASN A 166 -1.10 -22.03 -12.07
C ASN A 166 -1.53 -20.92 -11.09
N PRO A 167 -1.44 -21.13 -9.77
CA PRO A 167 -1.75 -20.10 -8.80
C PRO A 167 -0.79 -18.92 -8.96
N LEU A 168 -1.24 -17.74 -8.51
CA LEU A 168 -0.32 -16.60 -8.30
C LEU A 168 0.83 -17.02 -7.36
N PRO A 169 1.99 -16.34 -7.42
CA PRO A 169 3.08 -16.60 -6.48
C PRO A 169 2.65 -16.26 -5.04
N GLN A 170 3.37 -16.82 -4.07
CA GLN A 170 3.15 -16.56 -2.65
C GLN A 170 4.13 -15.46 -2.20
N LEU A 171 3.62 -14.23 -2.12
CA LEU A 171 4.43 -13.04 -1.82
C LEU A 171 4.05 -12.45 -0.45
N THR A 172 5.06 -12.08 0.34
CA THR A 172 4.90 -11.27 1.56
C THR A 172 5.18 -9.81 1.26
N GLU A 173 4.30 -8.91 1.69
CA GLU A 173 4.41 -7.45 1.50
C GLU A 173 4.66 -7.02 0.04
N PRO A 174 3.92 -7.55 -0.95
CA PRO A 174 4.01 -7.04 -2.31
C PRO A 174 3.29 -5.69 -2.42
N ALA A 175 3.75 -4.84 -3.32
CA ALA A 175 3.06 -3.60 -3.64
C ALA A 175 2.06 -3.81 -4.77
N CYS A 176 0.89 -3.17 -4.67
CA CYS A 176 -0.21 -3.32 -5.62
C CYS A 176 -0.66 -1.97 -6.18
N ALA A 177 -0.96 -1.92 -7.47
CA ALA A 177 -1.56 -0.76 -8.14
C ALA A 177 -2.60 -1.20 -9.16
N ILE A 178 -3.74 -0.51 -9.20
CA ILE A 178 -4.75 -0.76 -10.22
C ILE A 178 -4.59 0.18 -11.41
N VAL A 179 -4.81 -0.34 -12.61
CA VAL A 179 -4.75 0.42 -13.86
C VAL A 179 -5.89 0.02 -14.79
N TYR A 180 -6.37 0.99 -15.56
CA TYR A 180 -7.28 0.76 -16.66
C TYR A 180 -6.57 0.99 -17.98
N ILE A 181 -6.44 -0.07 -18.78
CA ILE A 181 -5.84 0.00 -20.12
C ILE A 181 -6.82 -0.59 -21.11
N ASP A 182 -7.20 0.18 -22.14
CA ASP A 182 -8.18 -0.22 -23.16
C ASP A 182 -9.49 -0.80 -22.57
N ASN A 183 -10.04 -0.12 -21.56
CA ASN A 183 -11.24 -0.52 -20.82
C ASN A 183 -11.14 -1.86 -20.08
N ARG A 184 -9.93 -2.33 -19.78
CA ARG A 184 -9.70 -3.50 -18.92
C ARG A 184 -9.16 -3.09 -17.57
N SER A 185 -9.65 -3.72 -16.51
CA SER A 185 -9.10 -3.54 -15.16
C SER A 185 -7.95 -4.51 -14.95
N LEU A 186 -6.75 -3.97 -14.77
CA LEU A 186 -5.55 -4.74 -14.50
C LEU A 186 -5.02 -4.38 -13.12
N LEU A 187 -4.63 -5.40 -12.35
CA LEU A 187 -3.85 -5.23 -11.13
C LEU A 187 -2.38 -5.49 -11.44
N ILE A 188 -1.53 -4.52 -11.10
CA ILE A 188 -0.08 -4.63 -11.16
C ILE A 188 0.41 -4.99 -9.75
N ILE A 189 1.22 -6.04 -9.66
CA ILE A 189 1.89 -6.47 -8.43
C ILE A 189 3.39 -6.37 -8.68
N PHE A 190 4.11 -5.76 -7.75
CA PHE A 190 5.57 -5.60 -7.83
C PHE A 190 6.22 -5.79 -6.47
N GLY A 191 7.38 -6.44 -6.46
CA GLY A 191 8.15 -6.64 -5.24
C GLY A 191 7.61 -7.75 -4.35
N GLY A 192 7.87 -7.61 -3.06
CA GLY A 192 7.54 -8.59 -2.03
C GLY A 192 8.62 -9.66 -1.87
N TYR A 193 8.56 -10.39 -0.76
CA TYR A 193 9.40 -11.56 -0.52
C TYR A 193 8.71 -12.79 -1.10
N ASP A 194 9.34 -13.42 -2.09
CA ASP A 194 8.89 -14.64 -2.74
C ASP A 194 9.36 -15.84 -1.92
N ILE A 195 8.41 -16.55 -1.33
CA ILE A 195 8.70 -17.69 -0.45
C ILE A 195 9.28 -18.88 -1.21
N ASP A 196 8.88 -19.09 -2.47
CA ASP A 196 9.37 -20.21 -3.27
C ASP A 196 10.81 -19.98 -3.71
N ALA A 197 11.17 -18.72 -3.99
CA ALA A 197 12.52 -18.32 -4.34
C ALA A 197 13.40 -17.92 -3.14
N GLU A 198 12.81 -17.85 -1.94
CA GLU A 198 13.42 -17.37 -0.68
C GLU A 198 14.14 -16.01 -0.82
N THR A 199 13.65 -15.12 -1.68
CA THR A 199 14.27 -13.81 -1.96
C THR A 199 13.24 -12.72 -2.22
N ALA A 200 13.66 -11.46 -2.08
CA ALA A 200 12.90 -10.34 -2.62
C ALA A 200 12.73 -10.51 -4.15
N SER A 201 11.58 -10.09 -4.67
CA SER A 201 11.27 -10.11 -6.10
C SER A 201 11.47 -8.74 -6.75
N SER A 202 11.90 -8.72 -8.01
CA SER A 202 11.87 -7.55 -8.90
C SER A 202 10.90 -7.73 -10.07
N LYS A 203 10.16 -8.84 -10.09
CA LYS A 203 9.24 -9.18 -11.18
C LYS A 203 8.01 -8.29 -11.12
N ILE A 204 7.56 -7.83 -12.28
CA ILE A 204 6.22 -7.24 -12.44
C ILE A 204 5.26 -8.35 -12.81
N ILE A 205 4.19 -8.50 -12.04
CA ILE A 205 3.09 -9.41 -12.32
C ILE A 205 1.88 -8.57 -12.73
N VAL A 206 1.20 -8.98 -13.79
CA VAL A 206 -0.07 -8.37 -14.21
C VAL A 206 -1.17 -9.38 -14.04
N VAL A 207 -2.27 -8.95 -13.43
CA VAL A 207 -3.50 -9.72 -13.25
C VAL A 207 -4.62 -9.03 -14.01
N ASP A 208 -5.16 -9.69 -15.02
CA ASP A 208 -6.37 -9.26 -15.75
C ASP A 208 -7.59 -9.68 -14.94
N LEU A 209 -8.24 -8.70 -14.32
CA LEU A 209 -9.35 -8.92 -13.38
C LEU A 209 -10.67 -9.24 -14.10
N ASP A 210 -10.76 -8.97 -15.40
CA ASP A 210 -11.94 -9.24 -16.22
C ASP A 210 -11.93 -10.68 -16.75
N HIS A 211 -10.76 -11.16 -17.18
CA HIS A 211 -10.59 -12.52 -17.71
C HIS A 211 -10.10 -13.53 -16.67
N LEU A 212 -9.72 -13.07 -15.48
CA LEU A 212 -9.09 -13.88 -14.43
C LEU A 212 -7.86 -14.60 -14.96
N GLU A 213 -6.95 -13.83 -15.54
CA GLU A 213 -5.66 -14.33 -16.02
C GLU A 213 -4.51 -13.55 -15.39
N TRP A 214 -3.33 -14.15 -15.33
CA TRP A 214 -2.13 -13.46 -14.87
C TRP A 214 -0.88 -13.92 -15.61
N TRP A 215 0.13 -13.05 -15.64
CA TRP A 215 1.43 -13.32 -16.27
C TRP A 215 2.53 -12.48 -15.64
N TYR A 216 3.77 -12.94 -15.81
CA TYR A 216 4.95 -12.11 -15.58
C TYR A 216 5.17 -11.21 -16.78
N VAL A 217 5.48 -9.94 -16.55
CA VAL A 217 5.92 -9.03 -17.60
C VAL A 217 7.29 -9.47 -18.11
N GLN A 218 7.41 -9.63 -19.42
CA GLN A 218 8.70 -9.77 -20.08
C GLN A 218 9.21 -8.38 -20.46
N LEU A 219 10.37 -8.01 -19.92
CA LEU A 219 11.04 -6.75 -20.26
C LEU A 219 11.78 -6.92 -21.59
N GLU A 220 11.87 -5.83 -22.37
CA GLU A 220 12.48 -5.85 -23.70
C GLU A 220 13.95 -6.28 -23.73
N LEU A 221 14.69 -6.05 -22.64
CA LEU A 221 16.14 -6.27 -22.58
C LEU A 221 16.51 -7.12 -21.36
N GLU A 222 17.08 -8.29 -21.61
CA GLU A 222 17.63 -9.15 -20.56
C GLU A 222 18.77 -8.44 -19.80
N GLY A 223 18.84 -8.68 -18.48
CA GLY A 223 19.85 -8.07 -17.62
C GLY A 223 19.60 -6.58 -17.28
N GLN A 224 18.41 -6.07 -17.58
CA GLN A 224 18.00 -4.70 -17.21
C GLN A 224 16.96 -4.65 -16.08
N ASP A 225 16.92 -5.66 -15.24
CA ASP A 225 16.06 -5.65 -14.07
C ASP A 225 16.46 -4.55 -13.08
N VAL A 226 15.46 -4.08 -12.35
CA VAL A 226 15.66 -3.21 -11.19
C VAL A 226 15.99 -4.07 -9.96
N GLU A 227 16.58 -3.46 -8.95
CA GLU A 227 16.81 -4.14 -7.68
C GLU A 227 15.49 -4.65 -7.08
N ALA A 228 15.51 -5.89 -6.59
CA ALA A 228 14.37 -6.54 -5.94
C ALA A 228 14.05 -5.92 -4.58
N ARG A 229 12.77 -5.73 -4.27
CA ARG A 229 12.33 -4.95 -3.11
C ARG A 229 11.12 -5.54 -2.42
N ILE A 230 11.04 -5.39 -1.11
CA ILE A 230 9.88 -5.75 -0.27
C ILE A 230 9.19 -4.46 0.16
N GLU A 231 7.85 -4.45 0.20
CA GLU A 231 7.03 -3.28 0.57
C GLU A 231 7.39 -1.97 -0.19
N PRO A 232 7.64 -1.97 -1.52
CA PRO A 232 7.88 -0.69 -2.20
C PRO A 232 6.59 0.14 -2.29
N ALA A 233 6.72 1.47 -2.27
CA ALA A 233 5.59 2.35 -2.59
C ALA A 233 5.46 2.45 -4.12
N ILE A 234 4.30 2.05 -4.67
CA ILE A 234 4.08 2.07 -6.12
C ILE A 234 2.86 2.90 -6.52
N ALA A 235 2.91 3.45 -7.72
CA ALA A 235 1.77 4.11 -8.36
C ALA A 235 1.84 3.95 -9.88
N PHE A 236 0.69 3.76 -10.53
CA PHE A 236 0.61 3.71 -12.00
C PHE A 236 -0.11 4.94 -12.55
N ILE A 237 0.57 5.73 -13.38
CA ILE A 237 0.03 6.97 -13.97
C ILE A 237 0.47 7.09 -15.42
N ASN A 238 -0.47 7.38 -16.33
CA ASN A 238 -0.20 7.70 -17.74
C ASN A 238 0.71 6.67 -18.44
N GLY A 239 0.42 5.37 -18.24
CA GLY A 239 1.21 4.31 -18.85
C GLY A 239 2.55 4.03 -18.15
N LYS A 240 2.80 4.61 -16.97
CA LYS A 240 4.07 4.45 -16.24
C LYS A 240 3.86 3.93 -14.83
N LEU A 241 4.61 2.90 -14.47
CA LEU A 241 4.72 2.36 -13.11
C LEU A 241 5.88 3.05 -12.40
N TYR A 242 5.57 3.83 -11.37
CA TYR A 242 6.56 4.44 -10.49
C TYR A 242 6.75 3.56 -9.26
N VAL A 243 8.01 3.27 -8.92
CA VAL A 243 8.39 2.42 -7.78
C VAL A 243 9.36 3.19 -6.91
N PHE A 244 9.05 3.33 -5.62
CA PHE A 244 9.88 4.06 -4.66
C PHE A 244 10.19 3.17 -3.45
N GLY A 245 11.43 3.23 -2.98
CA GLY A 245 11.79 2.68 -1.67
C GLY A 245 11.58 1.18 -1.56
N GLY A 246 11.09 0.74 -0.41
CA GLY A 246 11.03 -0.65 0.00
C GLY A 246 12.30 -1.12 0.72
N TYR A 247 12.32 -2.39 1.09
CA TYR A 247 13.39 -3.04 1.84
C TYR A 247 14.18 -4.02 0.98
N ARG A 248 15.44 -4.24 1.35
CA ARG A 248 16.30 -5.25 0.72
C ARG A 248 16.03 -6.66 1.25
N LYS A 249 15.58 -6.77 2.50
CA LYS A 249 15.43 -8.04 3.22
C LYS A 249 14.20 -8.02 4.11
N LEU A 250 13.61 -9.19 4.31
CA LEU A 250 12.55 -9.42 5.28
C LEU A 250 13.15 -9.54 6.70
N ASP A 251 13.93 -8.55 7.11
CA ASP A 251 14.45 -8.44 8.47
C ASP A 251 13.93 -7.14 9.08
N TYR A 252 12.89 -7.25 9.89
CA TYR A 252 12.29 -6.06 10.49
C TYR A 252 13.16 -5.37 11.56
N ARG A 253 14.28 -5.99 11.97
CA ARG A 253 15.25 -5.38 12.89
C ARG A 253 16.23 -4.47 12.15
N ASP A 254 16.63 -4.87 10.95
CA ASP A 254 17.47 -4.09 10.05
C ASP A 254 16.93 -4.16 8.61
N PRO A 255 15.88 -3.40 8.29
CA PRO A 255 15.17 -3.55 7.03
C PRO A 255 15.96 -3.05 5.80
N GLN A 256 17.08 -2.33 6.01
CA GLN A 256 17.97 -1.84 4.94
C GLN A 256 17.20 -1.17 3.78
N PRO A 257 16.64 0.04 4.00
CA PRO A 257 15.77 0.70 3.04
C PRO A 257 16.49 1.05 1.73
N PHE A 258 15.75 0.96 0.64
CA PHE A 258 16.15 1.47 -0.67
C PHE A 258 16.03 2.99 -0.73
N ASN A 259 17.12 3.64 -1.16
CA ASN A 259 17.18 5.09 -1.37
C ASN A 259 17.15 5.45 -2.85
N SER A 260 16.29 4.78 -3.61
CA SER A 260 16.19 4.95 -5.06
C SER A 260 14.78 4.71 -5.58
N TYR A 261 14.52 5.17 -6.79
CA TYR A 261 13.27 4.93 -7.51
C TYR A 261 13.51 4.37 -8.92
N SER A 262 12.49 3.71 -9.44
CA SER A 262 12.45 3.17 -10.80
C SER A 262 11.15 3.58 -11.50
N ILE A 263 11.18 3.67 -12.84
CA ILE A 263 10.03 3.99 -13.67
C ILE A 263 9.93 3.01 -14.83
N GLY A 264 8.96 2.10 -14.75
CA GLY A 264 8.59 1.20 -15.84
C GLY A 264 7.59 1.89 -16.76
N GLU A 265 7.75 1.75 -18.07
CA GLU A 265 6.81 2.30 -19.05
C GLU A 265 6.16 1.18 -19.84
N PHE A 266 4.83 1.27 -19.93
CA PHE A 266 3.98 0.42 -20.75
C PHE A 266 3.82 1.05 -22.15
N GLN A 267 4.18 0.29 -23.18
CA GLN A 267 4.00 0.68 -24.58
C GLN A 267 2.63 0.19 -25.09
N GLN A 268 2.09 0.88 -26.10
CA GLN A 268 0.78 0.56 -26.68
C GLN A 268 0.73 -0.84 -27.33
N ASP A 269 1.87 -1.39 -27.72
CA ASP A 269 1.99 -2.74 -28.27
C ASP A 269 2.10 -3.83 -27.18
N GLY A 270 1.91 -3.46 -25.91
CA GLY A 270 1.93 -4.38 -24.79
C GLY A 270 3.32 -4.61 -24.17
N ARG A 271 4.39 -4.05 -24.76
CA ARG A 271 5.75 -4.20 -24.23
C ARG A 271 5.99 -3.30 -23.03
N TRP A 272 6.95 -3.72 -22.20
CA TRP A 272 7.39 -2.98 -21.02
C TRP A 272 8.89 -2.79 -21.04
N HIS A 273 9.33 -1.61 -20.59
CA HIS A 273 10.75 -1.33 -20.39
C HIS A 273 10.95 -0.41 -19.19
N TRP A 274 12.12 -0.46 -18.57
CA TRP A 274 12.49 0.46 -17.49
C TRP A 274 13.11 1.72 -18.06
N SER A 275 12.36 2.82 -18.08
CA SER A 275 12.87 4.15 -18.48
C SER A 275 13.79 4.79 -17.45
N VAL A 276 13.66 4.38 -16.18
CA VAL A 276 14.54 4.76 -15.06
C VAL A 276 14.73 3.52 -14.19
N ARG A 277 15.97 3.25 -13.79
CA ARG A 277 16.35 2.08 -12.99
C ARG A 277 17.15 2.52 -11.78
N ASP A 278 16.63 2.22 -10.60
CA ASP A 278 17.28 2.38 -9.29
C ASP A 278 18.00 3.73 -9.14
N GLN A 279 17.41 4.79 -9.69
CA GLN A 279 17.96 6.14 -9.64
C GLN A 279 17.96 6.61 -8.18
N PRO A 280 19.12 6.97 -7.61
CA PRO A 280 19.17 7.50 -6.26
C PRO A 280 18.28 8.73 -6.10
N TYR A 281 17.68 8.88 -4.92
CA TYR A 281 16.95 10.10 -4.60
C TYR A 281 17.86 11.33 -4.65
N SER A 282 17.27 12.50 -4.93
CA SER A 282 17.96 13.76 -4.71
C SER A 282 18.29 13.96 -3.24
N ASN A 283 19.30 14.76 -2.94
CA ASN A 283 19.74 15.13 -1.58
C ASN A 283 18.66 15.76 -0.67
N ILE A 284 17.53 16.19 -1.23
CA ILE A 284 16.37 16.67 -0.47
C ILE A 284 15.70 15.54 0.33
N VAL A 285 15.77 14.30 -0.16
CA VAL A 285 15.25 13.13 0.56
C VAL A 285 16.37 12.61 1.47
N PRO A 286 16.16 12.55 2.80
CA PRO A 286 17.17 12.06 3.73
C PRO A 286 17.61 10.62 3.40
N GLN A 287 18.89 10.31 3.63
CA GLN A 287 19.37 8.95 3.49
C GLN A 287 18.69 8.04 4.51
N GLY A 288 18.28 6.86 4.07
CA GLY A 288 17.54 5.90 4.88
C GLY A 288 16.04 6.21 4.99
N HIS A 289 15.55 7.24 4.30
CA HIS A 289 14.14 7.55 4.28
C HIS A 289 13.34 6.46 3.56
N LEU A 290 12.24 6.04 4.16
CA LEU A 290 11.35 5.03 3.63
C LEU A 290 9.99 5.67 3.30
N PHE A 291 9.49 5.40 2.11
CA PHE A 291 8.14 5.78 1.69
C PHE A 291 7.18 4.62 1.94
N GLY A 292 6.03 4.90 2.55
CA GLY A 292 4.99 3.89 2.81
C GLY A 292 3.95 3.81 1.69
N ARG A 293 3.53 4.96 1.14
CA ARG A 293 2.55 5.02 0.04
C ARG A 293 2.95 6.06 -1.00
N ALA A 294 2.52 5.83 -2.24
CA ALA A 294 2.63 6.76 -3.35
C ALA A 294 1.23 7.02 -3.93
N ILE A 295 0.73 8.25 -3.78
CA ILE A 295 -0.67 8.59 -4.09
C ILE A 295 -0.69 9.60 -5.24
N PRO A 296 -1.35 9.29 -6.37
CA PRO A 296 -1.58 10.26 -7.43
C PRO A 296 -2.35 11.48 -6.93
N VAL A 297 -1.83 12.67 -7.18
CA VAL A 297 -2.45 13.96 -6.85
C VAL A 297 -2.35 14.93 -8.03
N TYR A 298 -3.17 15.98 -8.04
CA TYR A 298 -3.23 16.96 -9.13
C TYR A 298 -3.40 16.31 -10.51
N ASN A 299 -4.39 15.42 -10.64
CA ASN A 299 -4.67 14.64 -11.86
C ASN A 299 -3.44 13.87 -12.38
N GLY A 300 -2.63 13.33 -11.47
CA GLY A 300 -1.43 12.57 -11.81
C GLY A 300 -0.27 13.43 -12.29
N ALA A 301 -0.29 14.75 -12.09
CA ALA A 301 0.88 15.60 -12.34
C ALA A 301 1.97 15.41 -11.27
N LYS A 302 1.58 15.01 -10.05
CA LYS A 302 2.49 14.68 -8.95
C LYS A 302 2.05 13.41 -8.24
N LEU A 303 2.97 12.83 -7.50
CA LEU A 303 2.70 11.81 -6.48
C LEU A 303 2.96 12.42 -5.11
N LEU A 304 2.04 12.24 -4.16
CA LEU A 304 2.33 12.41 -2.75
C LEU A 304 2.99 11.14 -2.23
N LEU A 305 4.19 11.26 -1.67
CA LEU A 305 4.92 10.20 -1.02
C LEU A 305 4.85 10.43 0.49
N THR A 306 4.32 9.44 1.21
CA THR A 306 4.10 9.49 2.66
C THR A 306 5.12 8.64 3.39
N PRO A 307 5.42 8.93 4.68
CA PRO A 307 6.42 8.20 5.43
C PRO A 307 6.04 6.72 5.61
N GLY A 308 7.02 5.84 5.51
CA GLY A 308 6.91 4.43 5.84
C GLY A 308 7.43 4.12 7.23
N ARG A 309 7.37 2.84 7.63
CA ARG A 309 7.88 2.37 8.93
C ARG A 309 9.37 1.98 8.82
N VAL A 310 10.25 2.73 9.48
CA VAL A 310 11.71 2.46 9.43
C VAL A 310 12.11 1.21 10.21
N CYS A 311 11.38 0.83 11.26
CA CYS A 311 11.63 -0.39 12.05
C CYS A 311 10.31 -0.91 12.61
N SER A 312 10.04 -2.23 12.52
CA SER A 312 8.79 -2.78 13.05
C SER A 312 8.77 -2.90 14.58
N GLN A 313 9.95 -2.97 15.20
CA GLN A 313 10.06 -3.31 16.62
C GLN A 313 9.97 -2.08 17.53
N HIS A 314 10.40 -0.90 17.06
CA HIS A 314 10.58 0.26 17.91
C HIS A 314 10.19 1.56 17.19
N GLY A 315 8.90 1.90 17.25
CA GLY A 315 8.40 3.22 16.87
C GLY A 315 7.23 3.16 15.90
N GLY A 316 6.19 3.94 16.20
CA GLY A 316 5.15 4.24 15.22
C GLY A 316 5.71 5.06 14.06
N ILE A 317 5.03 5.00 12.93
CA ILE A 317 5.19 5.90 11.79
C ILE A 317 4.90 7.32 12.29
N GLN A 318 5.81 8.23 11.98
CA GLN A 318 5.70 9.63 12.36
C GLN A 318 5.46 10.44 11.10
N PHE A 319 4.35 11.15 10.99
CA PHE A 319 4.18 12.17 9.96
C PHE A 319 4.83 13.46 10.44
N LYS A 320 5.71 14.02 9.61
CA LYS A 320 6.45 15.25 9.89
C LYS A 320 6.52 16.09 8.63
N GLU A 321 6.68 17.40 8.80
CA GLU A 321 6.84 18.35 7.69
C GLU A 321 8.06 18.00 6.81
N ASP A 322 9.11 17.42 7.40
CA ASP A 322 10.35 17.07 6.72
C ASP A 322 10.34 15.68 6.06
N ASN A 323 9.21 14.98 6.09
CA ASN A 323 9.14 13.59 5.65
C ASN A 323 7.94 13.26 4.73
N LEU A 324 7.25 14.30 4.27
CA LEU A 324 6.23 14.27 3.23
C LEU A 324 6.80 14.91 1.96
N PHE A 325 6.67 14.21 0.83
CA PHE A 325 7.25 14.68 -0.42
C PHE A 325 6.25 14.64 -1.57
N TYR A 326 6.25 15.67 -2.41
CA TYR A 326 5.78 15.56 -3.77
C TYR A 326 6.90 15.05 -4.68
N TYR A 327 6.60 14.03 -5.47
CA TYR A 327 7.37 13.69 -6.65
C TYR A 327 6.68 14.26 -7.89
N HIS A 328 7.32 15.22 -8.56
CA HIS A 328 6.80 15.83 -9.78
C HIS A 328 7.14 14.96 -10.98
N ILE A 329 6.11 14.51 -11.69
CA ILE A 329 6.27 13.50 -12.75
C ILE A 329 7.00 14.06 -13.98
N ALA A 330 6.65 15.28 -14.40
CA ALA A 330 7.17 15.86 -15.64
C ALA A 330 8.69 16.10 -15.61
N ASN A 331 9.24 16.50 -14.46
CA ASN A 331 10.65 16.85 -14.30
C ASN A 331 11.40 15.93 -13.33
N LYS A 332 10.75 14.85 -12.86
CA LYS A 332 11.35 13.79 -12.03
C LYS A 332 12.06 14.32 -10.76
N ARG A 333 11.47 15.33 -10.10
CA ARG A 333 12.07 15.96 -8.91
C ARG A 333 11.23 15.73 -7.65
N PHE A 334 11.92 15.63 -6.51
CA PHE A 334 11.31 15.66 -5.19
C PHE A 334 11.12 17.11 -4.72
N GLN A 335 10.06 17.36 -3.97
CA GLN A 335 9.78 18.62 -3.30
C GLN A 335 9.16 18.29 -1.94
N LEU A 336 9.63 18.91 -0.86
CA LEU A 336 8.96 18.82 0.43
C LEU A 336 7.54 19.38 0.34
N VAL A 337 6.62 18.74 1.05
CA VAL A 337 5.26 19.24 1.17
C VAL A 337 5.20 20.24 2.32
N ASP A 338 4.72 21.45 2.02
CA ASP A 338 4.43 22.46 3.03
C ASP A 338 2.97 22.26 3.46
N ILE A 339 2.76 21.68 4.65
CA ILE A 339 1.44 21.43 5.23
C ILE A 339 1.42 22.01 6.63
N THR A 340 0.34 22.71 6.96
CA THR A 340 0.08 23.21 8.31
C THR A 340 -0.94 22.32 9.05
N GLY A 341 -0.82 22.21 10.38
CA GLY A 341 -1.77 21.48 11.23
C GLY A 341 -1.14 20.31 11.99
N ASP A 342 -1.98 19.57 12.71
CA ASP A 342 -1.54 18.48 13.59
C ASP A 342 -1.39 17.18 12.80
N LEU A 343 -0.16 16.92 12.34
CA LEU A 343 0.20 15.70 11.64
C LEU A 343 0.08 14.46 12.54
N PRO A 344 -0.32 13.29 12.01
CA PRO A 344 -0.39 12.06 12.78
C PRO A 344 0.97 11.66 13.38
N THR A 345 1.01 11.41 14.68
CA THR A 345 2.21 10.90 15.39
C THR A 345 1.93 9.53 15.97
N ASP A 346 3.00 8.75 16.19
CA ASP A 346 2.93 7.40 16.79
C ASP A 346 1.95 6.45 16.09
N VAL A 347 1.82 6.61 14.77
CA VAL A 347 0.90 5.82 13.94
C VAL A 347 1.42 4.38 13.85
N LEU A 348 0.60 3.39 14.18
CA LEU A 348 0.97 2.01 13.98
C LEU A 348 1.00 1.71 12.48
N TRP A 349 -0.12 1.82 11.80
CA TRP A 349 -0.22 1.75 10.34
C TRP A 349 -1.25 2.77 9.86
N TYR A 350 -1.30 3.01 8.56
CA TYR A 350 -2.28 3.92 7.98
C TYR A 350 -2.68 3.50 6.57
N GLU A 351 -3.83 4.00 6.17
CA GLU A 351 -4.26 4.07 4.79
C GLU A 351 -4.48 5.51 4.39
N ILE A 352 -4.27 5.80 3.11
CA ILE A 352 -4.47 7.12 2.55
C ILE A 352 -5.13 6.98 1.19
N ILE A 353 -6.25 7.68 1.03
CA ILE A 353 -7.07 7.62 -0.18
C ILE A 353 -7.56 9.02 -0.55
N PRO A 354 -7.90 9.27 -1.82
CA PRO A 354 -8.60 10.49 -2.19
C PRO A 354 -9.95 10.63 -1.49
N ALA A 355 -10.25 11.80 -0.91
CA ALA A 355 -11.47 12.03 -0.14
C ALA A 355 -12.73 11.93 -1.00
N LEU A 356 -12.67 12.50 -2.21
CA LEU A 356 -13.70 12.46 -3.23
C LEU A 356 -13.00 12.39 -4.57
N GLN A 357 -13.00 11.23 -5.23
CA GLN A 357 -12.82 11.26 -6.67
C GLN A 357 -14.15 11.78 -7.24
N PRO A 358 -14.20 12.94 -7.92
CA PRO A 358 -15.34 13.22 -8.77
C PRO A 358 -15.46 12.00 -9.66
N ALA A 359 -16.66 11.37 -9.73
CA ALA A 359 -16.85 10.19 -10.55
C ALA A 359 -16.23 10.48 -11.91
N CYS A 360 -15.03 9.92 -12.15
CA CYS A 360 -14.31 10.13 -13.39
C CYS A 360 -15.16 9.39 -14.38
N THR A 361 -16.14 10.09 -14.96
CA THR A 361 -16.78 9.66 -16.18
C THR A 361 -15.61 9.41 -17.10
N PRO A 362 -15.34 8.14 -17.47
CA PRO A 362 -14.15 7.82 -18.24
C PRO A 362 -14.21 8.73 -19.44
N SER A 363 -13.26 9.68 -19.51
CA SER A 363 -13.20 10.58 -20.65
C SER A 363 -13.13 9.65 -21.84
N PRO A 364 -14.12 9.68 -22.75
CA PRO A 364 -14.06 8.84 -23.93
C PRO A 364 -12.75 9.24 -24.59
N VAL A 365 -11.75 8.35 -24.54
CA VAL A 365 -10.50 8.53 -25.28
C VAL A 365 -10.98 8.90 -26.67
N GLU A 366 -10.74 10.15 -27.08
CA GLU A 366 -11.17 10.67 -28.37
C GLU A 366 -10.47 9.79 -29.41
N ARG A 367 -11.11 8.69 -29.79
CA ARG A 367 -10.74 7.93 -30.95
C ARG A 367 -10.94 8.91 -32.07
N GLY A 368 -9.84 9.47 -32.56
CA GLY A 368 -9.81 10.44 -33.65
C GLY A 368 -10.84 10.03 -34.68
N ARG A 369 -11.95 10.77 -34.72
CA ARG A 369 -13.07 10.46 -35.60
C ARG A 369 -12.50 10.48 -37.02
N PRO A 370 -12.59 9.40 -37.80
CA PRO A 370 -12.07 9.43 -39.16
C PRO A 370 -12.77 10.57 -39.89
N ARG A 371 -11.96 11.53 -40.39
CA ARG A 371 -12.43 12.68 -41.18
C ARG A 371 -13.31 12.16 -42.32
N LYS A 372 -14.63 12.30 -42.20
CA LYS A 372 -15.54 12.12 -43.33
C LYS A 372 -15.32 13.29 -44.29
N ALA A 373 -15.14 12.95 -45.56
CA ALA A 373 -15.04 13.86 -46.69
C ALA A 373 -16.26 14.80 -46.77
N PRO A 374 -16.11 16.01 -47.35
CA PRO A 374 -17.16 17.03 -47.36
C PRO A 374 -18.32 16.62 -48.28
N SER A 375 -19.52 16.40 -47.72
CA SER A 375 -20.75 16.34 -48.49
C SER A 375 -21.52 17.65 -48.37
N ASN A 376 -21.66 18.36 -49.49
CA ASN A 376 -22.50 19.54 -49.63
C ASN A 376 -23.98 19.16 -49.43
N SER A 377 -24.62 19.68 -48.38
CA SER A 377 -26.09 19.65 -48.25
C SER A 377 -26.55 20.90 -47.50
N PRO A 378 -27.61 21.60 -47.98
CA PRO A 378 -28.02 22.87 -47.42
C PRO A 378 -29.02 22.72 -46.25
N SER A 379 -28.73 23.44 -45.18
CA SER A 379 -29.65 24.25 -44.35
C SER A 379 -31.02 23.66 -43.99
N THR A 380 -31.21 23.29 -42.71
CA THR A 380 -32.55 23.34 -42.09
C THR A 380 -32.46 23.63 -40.58
N THR A 381 -32.94 24.83 -40.22
CA THR A 381 -33.53 25.26 -38.92
C THR A 381 -32.73 25.11 -37.62
N ASN A 382 -32.22 26.26 -37.17
CA ASN A 382 -31.70 26.53 -35.82
C ASN A 382 -32.83 26.51 -34.76
N THR A 383 -32.86 25.47 -33.92
CA THR A 383 -33.57 25.52 -32.63
C THR A 383 -32.53 25.82 -31.55
N THR A 384 -32.50 27.08 -31.11
CA THR A 384 -31.64 27.57 -30.04
C THR A 384 -32.16 27.05 -28.71
N VAL A 385 -31.74 25.84 -28.32
CA VAL A 385 -31.95 25.33 -26.96
C VAL A 385 -30.98 26.11 -26.07
N ALA A 386 -31.52 26.95 -25.18
CA ALA A 386 -30.74 27.65 -24.18
C ALA A 386 -30.03 26.62 -23.29
N VAL A 387 -28.74 26.42 -23.53
CA VAL A 387 -27.86 25.65 -22.66
C VAL A 387 -27.70 26.47 -21.38
N THR A 388 -28.46 26.13 -20.36
CA THR A 388 -28.24 26.60 -18.99
C THR A 388 -26.83 26.16 -18.60
N GLN A 389 -25.89 27.10 -18.58
CA GLN A 389 -24.55 26.85 -18.07
C GLN A 389 -24.68 26.33 -16.63
N PRO A 390 -24.11 25.15 -16.30
CA PRO A 390 -24.06 24.73 -14.91
C PRO A 390 -23.31 25.79 -14.12
N THR A 391 -23.96 26.35 -13.11
CA THR A 391 -23.34 27.23 -12.12
C THR A 391 -22.07 26.54 -11.61
N PRO A 392 -20.91 27.22 -11.58
CA PRO A 392 -19.67 26.64 -11.08
C PRO A 392 -19.91 26.21 -9.63
N SER A 393 -20.04 24.90 -9.43
CA SER A 393 -20.08 24.30 -8.11
C SER A 393 -18.84 24.78 -7.37
N THR A 394 -19.04 25.31 -6.17
CA THR A 394 -18.00 25.80 -5.27
C THR A 394 -16.79 24.88 -5.32
N SER A 395 -15.67 25.41 -5.81
CA SER A 395 -14.41 24.69 -6.00
C SER A 395 -13.89 24.21 -4.64
N SER A 396 -14.29 23.01 -4.22
CA SER A 396 -13.70 22.36 -3.06
C SER A 396 -12.24 22.02 -3.38
N SER A 397 -11.31 22.49 -2.55
CA SER A 397 -9.90 22.14 -2.68
C SER A 397 -9.73 20.61 -2.68
N PRO A 398 -8.88 20.05 -3.56
CA PRO A 398 -8.63 18.62 -3.57
C PRO A 398 -8.08 18.18 -2.21
N SER A 399 -8.57 17.05 -1.69
CA SER A 399 -8.14 16.53 -0.40
C SER A 399 -8.00 15.01 -0.40
N LEU A 400 -7.18 14.52 0.52
CA LEU A 400 -6.97 13.11 0.82
C LEU A 400 -7.48 12.84 2.24
N ILE A 401 -7.95 11.62 2.50
CA ILE A 401 -8.20 11.14 3.86
C ILE A 401 -7.07 10.21 4.26
N VAL A 402 -6.43 10.53 5.38
CA VAL A 402 -5.49 9.65 6.07
C VAL A 402 -6.25 8.98 7.21
N CYS A 403 -6.40 7.66 7.14
CA CYS A 403 -6.88 6.86 8.27
C CYS A 403 -5.68 6.22 8.93
N ALA A 404 -5.35 6.64 10.15
CA ALA A 404 -4.18 6.15 10.87
C ALA A 404 -4.61 5.47 12.17
N TRP A 405 -4.04 4.31 12.45
CA TRP A 405 -4.29 3.57 13.68
C TRP A 405 -3.33 4.07 14.75
N ILE A 406 -3.87 4.76 15.74
CA ILE A 406 -3.11 5.37 16.82
C ILE A 406 -3.34 4.63 18.15
N PRO A 407 -2.33 4.53 19.02
CA PRO A 407 -2.50 4.00 20.37
C PRO A 407 -3.54 4.82 21.15
N ILE A 408 -4.52 4.13 21.74
CA ILE A 408 -5.48 4.70 22.70
C ILE A 408 -5.16 4.22 24.11
N ARG A 409 -4.68 2.97 24.25
CA ARG A 409 -4.12 2.39 25.48
C ARG A 409 -2.83 1.63 25.17
N ASP A 410 -2.17 1.07 26.19
CA ASP A 410 -0.84 0.46 26.08
C ASP A 410 -0.77 -0.67 25.03
N ASP A 411 -1.89 -1.32 24.72
CA ASP A 411 -2.04 -2.44 23.80
C ASP A 411 -3.19 -2.29 22.79
N GLU A 412 -3.97 -1.20 22.89
CA GLU A 412 -5.14 -0.97 22.05
C GLU A 412 -4.92 0.21 21.11
N ALA A 413 -5.32 0.05 19.85
CA ALA A 413 -5.29 1.11 18.86
C ALA A 413 -6.68 1.31 18.25
N ALA A 414 -6.95 2.54 17.81
CA ALA A 414 -8.17 2.86 17.10
C ALA A 414 -7.85 3.71 15.87
N PRO A 415 -8.67 3.60 14.81
CA PRO A 415 -8.51 4.44 13.64
C PRO A 415 -8.91 5.88 13.98
N GLU A 416 -8.03 6.81 13.64
CA GLU A 416 -8.29 8.23 13.59
C GLU A 416 -8.25 8.70 12.13
N LEU A 417 -9.08 9.69 11.79
CA LEU A 417 -9.12 10.24 10.45
C LEU A 417 -8.56 11.66 10.44
N TRP A 418 -7.76 11.94 9.43
CA TRP A 418 -7.33 13.28 9.07
C TRP A 418 -7.72 13.58 7.63
N GLN A 419 -8.19 14.80 7.38
CA GLN A 419 -8.39 15.31 6.04
C GLN A 419 -7.21 16.22 5.68
N LEU A 420 -6.40 15.75 4.73
CA LEU A 420 -5.28 16.48 4.17
C LEU A 420 -5.74 17.28 2.96
N PHE A 421 -5.85 18.59 3.10
CA PHE A 421 -6.15 19.51 2.01
C PHE A 421 -4.87 19.86 1.24
N LEU A 422 -4.92 19.67 -0.07
CA LEU A 422 -3.82 20.00 -0.98
C LEU A 422 -3.87 21.49 -1.36
N THR A 423 -2.95 21.94 -2.21
CA THR A 423 -2.92 23.34 -2.70
C THR A 423 -4.30 23.75 -3.26
N PRO A 424 -4.83 24.92 -2.88
CA PRO A 424 -4.14 26.02 -2.20
C PRO A 424 -4.19 26.03 -0.67
N ASP A 425 -4.93 25.13 -0.03
CA ASP A 425 -5.19 25.24 1.41
C ASP A 425 -4.04 24.70 2.28
N GLU A 426 -3.35 23.65 1.80
CA GLU A 426 -2.09 23.14 2.39
C GLU A 426 -2.17 22.97 3.92
N ARG A 427 -3.22 22.28 4.36
CA ARG A 427 -3.52 22.06 5.78
C ARG A 427 -4.05 20.66 6.04
N ILE A 428 -3.89 20.18 7.27
CA ILE A 428 -4.43 18.90 7.72
C ILE A 428 -5.34 19.09 8.94
N ASP A 429 -6.56 18.58 8.84
CA ASP A 429 -7.57 18.66 9.90
C ASP A 429 -7.84 17.27 10.48
N ARG A 430 -7.73 17.13 11.81
CA ARG A 430 -8.09 15.88 12.53
C ARG A 430 -9.60 15.82 12.77
N LEU A 431 -10.22 14.67 12.52
CA LEU A 431 -11.68 14.48 12.65
C LEU A 431 -12.13 13.98 14.04
N ASN A 432 -11.21 13.58 14.90
CA ASN A 432 -11.44 13.19 16.30
C ASN A 432 -12.45 12.03 16.46
N ILE A 433 -12.31 10.99 15.64
CA ILE A 433 -13.22 9.83 15.67
C ILE A 433 -12.72 8.67 16.52
N ALA A 434 -11.44 8.64 16.89
CA ALA A 434 -10.79 7.45 17.43
C ALA A 434 -11.48 6.92 18.70
N GLN A 435 -11.81 7.80 19.65
CA GLN A 435 -12.49 7.43 20.89
C GLN A 435 -13.87 6.83 20.63
N GLN A 436 -14.63 7.40 19.67
CA GLN A 436 -15.97 6.91 19.33
C GLN A 436 -15.90 5.53 18.67
N VAL A 437 -14.93 5.30 17.77
CA VAL A 437 -14.74 3.98 17.13
C VAL A 437 -14.31 2.96 18.17
N PHE A 438 -13.38 3.33 19.05
CA PHE A 438 -12.89 2.48 20.12
C PHE A 438 -14.01 2.00 21.05
N GLU A 439 -14.94 2.89 21.42
CA GLU A 439 -16.09 2.57 22.27
C GLU A 439 -17.08 1.58 21.65
N LEU A 440 -17.02 1.34 20.33
CA LEU A 440 -17.85 0.31 19.69
C LEU A 440 -17.38 -1.11 20.01
N ASN A 441 -16.17 -1.29 20.54
CA ASN A 441 -15.59 -2.60 20.88
C ASN A 441 -15.54 -3.58 19.69
N TYR A 442 -15.20 -3.06 18.52
CA TYR A 442 -14.87 -3.87 17.33
C TYR A 442 -13.41 -3.63 16.95
N ASP A 443 -12.74 -4.68 16.49
CA ASP A 443 -11.39 -4.53 15.98
C ASP A 443 -11.43 -4.05 14.51
N ILE A 444 -11.40 -2.74 14.35
CA ILE A 444 -11.34 -2.06 13.06
C ILE A 444 -9.90 -1.98 12.62
N GLN A 445 -9.60 -2.49 11.43
CA GLN A 445 -8.23 -2.72 10.95
C GLN A 445 -7.96 -2.10 9.56
N TRP A 446 -9.01 -1.71 8.84
CA TRP A 446 -8.87 -1.17 7.51
C TRP A 446 -9.86 -0.05 7.15
N PHE A 447 -9.59 0.64 6.04
CA PHE A 447 -10.27 1.86 5.64
C PHE A 447 -10.39 2.02 4.12
N MET A 448 -11.49 2.61 3.66
CA MET A 448 -11.75 2.95 2.27
C MET A 448 -12.76 4.10 2.14
N SER A 449 -12.97 4.58 0.91
CA SER A 449 -14.01 5.55 0.54
C SER A 449 -14.86 5.02 -0.62
N VAL A 450 -16.14 4.78 -0.38
CA VAL A 450 -17.08 4.21 -1.35
C VAL A 450 -18.23 5.17 -1.54
N ASP A 451 -18.46 5.63 -2.78
CA ASP A 451 -19.57 6.52 -3.15
C ASP A 451 -19.70 7.74 -2.22
N GLY A 452 -18.58 8.37 -1.86
CA GLY A 452 -18.54 9.54 -0.97
C GLY A 452 -18.80 9.24 0.51
N LYS A 453 -18.76 7.97 0.91
CA LYS A 453 -18.77 7.54 2.31
C LYS A 453 -17.42 7.00 2.70
N MET A 454 -16.96 7.37 3.88
CA MET A 454 -15.82 6.71 4.51
C MET A 454 -16.30 5.41 5.13
N ARG A 455 -15.55 4.33 4.96
CA ARG A 455 -15.89 3.03 5.49
C ARG A 455 -14.69 2.40 6.18
N LEU A 456 -14.92 2.05 7.43
CA LEU A 456 -14.01 1.30 8.27
C LEU A 456 -14.37 -0.17 8.21
N ILE A 457 -13.38 -1.05 8.09
CA ILE A 457 -13.55 -2.50 8.03
C ILE A 457 -12.81 -3.13 9.20
N GLY A 458 -13.45 -4.13 9.81
CA GLY A 458 -12.89 -4.85 10.93
C GLY A 458 -13.39 -6.28 11.02
N TYR A 459 -13.17 -6.88 12.18
CA TYR A 459 -13.77 -8.15 12.52
C TYR A 459 -14.53 -8.08 13.86
N ASP A 460 -15.49 -8.99 13.95
CA ASP A 460 -16.25 -9.30 15.15
C ASP A 460 -16.08 -10.80 15.40
N ASP A 461 -15.44 -11.16 16.51
CA ASP A 461 -15.21 -12.53 16.93
C ASP A 461 -16.47 -13.20 17.52
N GLY A 462 -17.57 -12.44 17.67
CA GLY A 462 -18.84 -12.89 18.22
C GLY A 462 -18.79 -13.15 19.73
N ARG A 463 -17.69 -12.81 20.42
CA ARG A 463 -17.52 -13.01 21.87
C ARG A 463 -18.00 -11.82 22.70
N SER A 464 -18.72 -10.88 22.09
CA SER A 464 -19.27 -9.69 22.75
C SER A 464 -20.35 -9.98 23.83
N GLY A 465 -20.44 -11.20 24.35
CA GLY A 465 -21.49 -11.66 25.27
C GLY A 465 -21.02 -12.27 26.59
N ASP A 466 -19.88 -12.95 26.66
CA ASP A 466 -19.42 -13.63 27.89
C ASP A 466 -17.89 -13.59 27.97
N MET A 467 -17.34 -12.51 28.55
CA MET A 467 -15.97 -12.54 29.07
C MET A 467 -15.95 -13.44 30.29
N ASP A 468 -15.86 -14.75 30.05
CA ASP A 468 -15.59 -15.72 31.11
C ASP A 468 -14.19 -15.43 31.63
N THR A 469 -14.10 -14.83 32.82
CA THR A 469 -12.85 -14.36 33.47
C THR A 469 -12.02 -15.53 33.99
N SER A 470 -11.84 -16.59 33.21
CA SER A 470 -11.00 -17.70 33.64
C SER A 470 -9.55 -17.22 33.70
N ASP A 471 -8.99 -17.18 34.91
CA ASP A 471 -7.66 -16.68 35.31
C ASP A 471 -6.46 -17.49 34.71
N GLY A 472 -6.61 -18.03 33.50
CA GLY A 472 -5.50 -18.67 32.79
C GLY A 472 -4.47 -17.61 32.41
N GLU A 473 -3.24 -17.77 32.89
CA GLU A 473 -2.07 -16.98 32.49
C GLU A 473 -1.97 -16.92 30.95
N GLN A 474 -2.54 -15.88 30.33
CA GLN A 474 -2.34 -15.58 28.93
C GLN A 474 -0.93 -15.01 28.75
N ASP A 475 -0.18 -15.58 27.82
CA ASP A 475 1.13 -15.06 27.44
C ASP A 475 0.93 -13.61 26.95
N PRO A 476 1.55 -12.60 27.59
CA PRO A 476 1.45 -11.20 27.18
C PRO A 476 2.11 -10.93 25.81
N ASN A 477 2.57 -11.96 25.08
CA ASN A 477 2.99 -11.89 23.69
C ASN A 477 2.01 -12.54 22.68
N ASP A 478 0.91 -13.17 23.12
CA ASP A 478 -0.06 -13.84 22.21
C ASP A 478 -1.15 -12.87 21.68
N TRP A 479 -1.02 -11.58 21.97
CA TRP A 479 -1.94 -10.47 21.61
C TRP A 479 -2.09 -10.18 20.11
N LYS A 480 -1.53 -10.99 19.21
CA LYS A 480 -1.18 -10.47 17.87
C LYS A 480 -1.57 -11.27 16.65
N MET A 481 -2.19 -12.43 16.81
CA MET A 481 -2.82 -13.07 15.68
C MET A 481 -4.08 -13.74 16.17
N ASP A 482 -5.23 -13.08 16.04
CA ASP A 482 -6.49 -13.80 16.08
C ASP A 482 -6.48 -14.78 14.90
N ARG A 483 -6.08 -16.02 15.21
CA ARG A 483 -5.68 -17.11 14.30
C ARG A 483 -6.82 -17.67 13.43
N GLY A 484 -7.85 -16.86 13.22
CA GLY A 484 -9.08 -17.14 12.51
C GLY A 484 -9.92 -15.89 12.20
N ALA A 485 -9.47 -14.69 12.58
CA ALA A 485 -10.21 -13.46 12.32
C ALA A 485 -10.42 -13.27 10.81
N LYS A 486 -11.63 -12.84 10.47
CA LYS A 486 -12.06 -12.55 9.10
C LYS A 486 -12.71 -11.20 9.08
N TRP A 487 -12.51 -10.48 7.99
CA TRP A 487 -13.12 -9.16 7.82
C TRP A 487 -14.61 -9.30 7.55
N ASN A 488 -15.39 -9.31 8.61
CA ASN A 488 -16.80 -9.67 8.61
C ASN A 488 -17.70 -8.52 9.09
N VAL A 489 -17.14 -7.36 9.44
CA VAL A 489 -17.90 -6.16 9.79
C VAL A 489 -17.38 -4.91 9.11
N PHE A 490 -18.25 -3.91 8.99
CA PHE A 490 -17.91 -2.57 8.54
C PHE A 490 -18.73 -1.49 9.24
N LEU A 491 -18.17 -0.28 9.28
CA LEU A 491 -18.79 0.93 9.81
C LEU A 491 -18.71 2.03 8.76
N ASP A 492 -19.86 2.60 8.39
CA ASP A 492 -19.90 3.80 7.56
C ASP A 492 -19.71 5.04 8.45
N VAL A 493 -18.70 5.85 8.14
CA VAL A 493 -18.42 7.13 8.81
C VAL A 493 -18.82 8.27 7.86
N PRO A 494 -19.66 9.22 8.28
CA PRO A 494 -20.00 10.36 7.45
C PRO A 494 -18.78 11.23 7.20
N ILE A 495 -18.61 11.74 5.96
CA ILE A 495 -17.58 12.74 5.67
C ILE A 495 -18.07 14.09 6.21
N PRO A 496 -17.40 14.68 7.21
CA PRO A 496 -17.75 16.01 7.66
C PRO A 496 -17.61 16.99 6.49
N ASN A 497 -18.69 17.72 6.20
CA ASN A 497 -18.78 18.75 5.15
C ASN A 497 -18.99 18.29 3.69
N ALA A 498 -19.44 17.06 3.41
CA ALA A 498 -19.79 16.63 2.05
C ALA A 498 -21.19 17.05 1.54
N ASN A 499 -21.77 18.14 2.09
CA ASN A 499 -23.10 18.65 1.71
C ASN A 499 -23.05 19.67 0.57
#